data_AF-A0AAD5UD98-F1
#
_entry.id   AF-A0AAD5UD98-F1
#
_cell.length_a   1.000
_cell.length_b   1.000
_cell.length_c   1.000
_cell.angle_alpha   90.00
_cell.angle_beta   90.00
_cell.angle_gamma   90.00
#
_symmetry.space_group_name_H-M   'P 1'
#
loop_
_entity.id
_entity.type
_entity.pdbx_description
1 polymer ?
#
loop_
_entity_poly.entity_id
_entity_poly.type
_entity_poly.pdbx_seq_one_letter_code
_entity_poly.pdbx_strand_id
1 'polypeptide(L)'
;FCQVNNLTLIARAHQLVQEGYKFMFPDDNLVTVWSAPNYCYRCGNVASILNIQKDLKVTDENFKIFSAVPDDQRNVPAKATTPYFM
;
A
#
# COMPACT_ATOMS: atom_id res chain seq x y z
N PHE A 1 -11.53 -13.94 -12.90
CA PHE A 1 -10.61 -14.66 -11.99
C PHE A 1 -11.25 -14.95 -10.65
N CYS A 2 -11.67 -13.92 -9.88
CA CYS A 2 -12.23 -14.11 -8.53
C CYS A 2 -13.42 -15.08 -8.48
N GLN A 3 -14.39 -14.93 -9.38
CA GLN A 3 -15.56 -15.83 -9.48
C GLN A 3 -15.15 -17.30 -9.71
N VAL A 4 -14.19 -17.56 -10.60
CA VAL A 4 -13.73 -18.92 -10.93
C VAL A 4 -13.01 -19.58 -9.76
N ASN A 5 -12.36 -18.79 -8.91
CA ASN A 5 -11.55 -19.28 -7.78
C ASN A 5 -12.23 -19.09 -6.41
N ASN A 6 -13.52 -18.73 -6.40
CA ASN A 6 -14.27 -18.46 -5.18
C ASN A 6 -13.57 -17.45 -4.23
N LEU A 7 -13.00 -16.39 -4.81
CA LEU A 7 -12.38 -15.28 -4.07
C LEU A 7 -13.31 -14.06 -4.08
N THR A 8 -13.28 -13.30 -3.00
CA THR A 8 -14.06 -12.04 -2.86
C THR A 8 -13.23 -10.80 -3.19
N LEU A 9 -11.92 -10.82 -2.94
CA LEU A 9 -11.04 -9.66 -3.08
C LEU A 9 -9.63 -10.11 -3.46
N ILE A 10 -8.97 -9.37 -4.34
CA ILE A 10 -7.52 -9.40 -4.54
C ILE A 10 -6.92 -8.16 -3.88
N ALA A 11 -6.02 -8.36 -2.91
CA ALA A 11 -5.19 -7.29 -2.38
C ALA A 11 -3.82 -7.32 -3.07
N ARG A 12 -3.40 -6.17 -3.61
CA ARG A 12 -2.10 -6.00 -4.26
C ARG A 12 -1.42 -4.71 -3.85
N ALA A 13 -0.15 -4.55 -4.19
CA ALA A 13 0.60 -3.30 -4.01
C ALA A 13 1.14 -2.81 -5.36
N HIS A 14 2.44 -2.51 -5.43
CA HIS A 14 3.23 -2.22 -6.64
C HIS A 14 2.97 -0.87 -7.33
N GLN A 15 1.72 -0.38 -7.38
CA GLN A 15 1.40 0.94 -7.92
C GLN A 15 1.21 1.94 -6.78
N LEU A 16 1.82 3.11 -6.92
CA LEU A 16 1.65 4.21 -5.96
C LEU A 16 0.19 4.63 -5.91
N VAL A 17 -0.33 4.78 -4.68
CA VAL A 17 -1.66 5.30 -4.37
C VAL A 17 -1.48 6.44 -3.37
N GLN A 18 -2.01 7.62 -3.68
CA GLN A 18 -1.76 8.84 -2.91
C GLN A 18 -2.42 8.79 -1.53
N GLU A 19 -3.62 8.24 -1.50
CA GLU A 19 -4.49 8.02 -0.35
C GLU A 19 -4.10 6.78 0.49
N GLY A 20 -3.02 6.08 0.12
CA GLY A 20 -2.51 4.91 0.85
C GLY A 20 -3.23 3.59 0.53
N TYR A 21 -4.50 3.60 0.12
CA TYR A 21 -5.16 2.44 -0.49
C TYR A 21 -6.28 2.86 -1.46
N LYS A 22 -6.60 2.01 -2.44
CA LYS A 22 -7.65 2.31 -3.40
C LYS A 22 -8.32 1.04 -3.91
N PHE A 23 -9.64 0.97 -3.80
CA PHE A 23 -10.44 -0.02 -4.52
C PHE A 23 -10.54 0.34 -6.00
N MET A 24 -10.45 -0.68 -6.83
CA MET A 24 -10.45 -0.59 -8.28
C MET A 24 -11.71 -1.25 -8.83
N PHE A 25 -12.25 -0.65 -9.90
CA PHE A 25 -13.45 -1.10 -10.61
C PHE A 25 -14.75 -0.97 -9.80
N PRO A 26 -15.93 -1.03 -10.44
CA PRO A 26 -17.21 -0.88 -9.75
C PRO A 26 -17.53 -1.96 -8.72
N ASP A 27 -16.94 -3.15 -8.86
CA ASP A 27 -17.20 -4.31 -8.00
C ASP A 27 -16.31 -4.35 -6.74
N ASP A 28 -15.38 -3.41 -6.59
CA ASP A 28 -14.41 -3.31 -5.49
C ASP A 28 -13.66 -4.63 -5.16
N ASN A 29 -13.53 -5.51 -6.16
CA ASN A 29 -12.93 -6.84 -6.01
C ASN A 29 -11.39 -6.85 -6.18
N LEU A 30 -10.79 -5.68 -6.36
CA LEU A 30 -9.36 -5.45 -6.40
C LEU A 30 -9.02 -4.22 -5.58
N VAL A 31 -8.14 -4.36 -4.59
CA VAL A 31 -7.62 -3.23 -3.82
C VAL A 31 -6.11 -3.11 -3.99
N THR A 32 -5.64 -1.88 -4.17
CA THR A 32 -4.22 -1.54 -4.07
C THR A 32 -3.93 -0.97 -2.70
N VAL A 33 -2.98 -1.56 -1.98
CA VAL A 33 -2.51 -1.14 -0.66
C VAL A 33 -1.07 -0.63 -0.80
N TRP A 34 -0.80 0.56 -0.28
CA TRP A 34 0.50 1.21 -0.38
C TRP A 34 1.06 1.52 1.00
N SER A 35 2.24 0.98 1.33
CA SER A 35 2.79 1.05 2.70
C SER A 35 4.05 1.91 2.85
N ALA A 36 4.43 2.69 1.83
CA ALA A 36 5.63 3.54 1.85
C ALA A 36 5.24 5.03 1.80
N PRO A 37 5.06 5.71 2.96
CA PRO A 37 4.62 7.10 2.97
C PRO A 37 5.73 8.01 2.44
N ASN A 38 5.34 9.11 1.80
CA ASN A 38 6.25 10.02 1.09
C ASN A 38 7.28 9.27 0.22
N TYR A 39 6.79 8.47 -0.73
CA TYR A 39 7.62 7.62 -1.56
C TYR A 39 8.74 8.41 -2.27
N CYS A 40 9.93 7.83 -2.27
CA CYS A 40 11.17 8.46 -2.73
C CYS A 40 11.43 9.86 -2.13
N TYR A 41 10.84 10.17 -0.97
CA TYR A 41 10.92 11.45 -0.28
C TYR A 41 10.42 12.66 -1.09
N ARG A 42 9.55 12.42 -2.07
CA ARG A 42 9.07 13.47 -2.98
C ARG A 42 7.60 13.35 -3.38
N CYS A 43 6.99 12.19 -3.19
CA CYS A 43 5.64 11.93 -3.69
C CYS A 43 4.55 12.48 -2.79
N GLY A 44 4.84 12.73 -1.50
CA GLY A 44 3.87 13.31 -0.55
C GLY A 44 2.67 12.41 -0.20
N ASN A 45 2.64 11.17 -0.68
CA ASN A 45 1.55 10.22 -0.41
C ASN A 45 1.52 9.80 1.07
N VAL A 46 0.32 9.42 1.53
CA VAL A 46 0.18 8.65 2.78
C VAL A 46 0.37 7.15 2.50
N ALA A 47 0.44 6.36 3.56
CA ALA A 47 0.54 4.91 3.49
C ALA A 47 -0.57 4.26 4.31
N SER A 48 -0.81 2.98 4.08
CA SER A 48 -1.81 2.20 4.78
C SER A 48 -1.34 0.79 5.11
N ILE A 49 -2.02 0.19 6.10
CA ILE A 49 -1.99 -1.23 6.42
C ILE A 49 -3.42 -1.76 6.32
N LEU A 50 -3.62 -2.84 5.58
CA LEU A 50 -4.88 -3.58 5.54
C LEU A 50 -4.91 -4.64 6.65
N ASN A 51 -5.83 -4.53 7.60
CA ASN A 51 -6.05 -5.48 8.68
C ASN A 51 -7.32 -6.32 8.44
N ILE A 52 -7.15 -7.57 8.01
CA ILE A 52 -8.26 -8.48 7.70
C ILE A 52 -8.72 -9.21 8.97
N GLN A 53 -10.01 -9.17 9.26
CA GLN A 53 -10.61 -9.86 10.40
C GLN A 53 -11.16 -11.25 10.01
N LYS A 54 -11.62 -12.02 11.00
CA LYS A 54 -12.11 -13.40 10.82
C LYS A 54 -13.33 -13.51 9.90
N ASP A 55 -14.14 -12.46 9.79
CA ASP A 55 -15.30 -12.42 8.90
C ASP A 55 -14.93 -12.19 7.43
N LEU A 56 -13.63 -11.97 7.14
CA LEU A 56 -13.07 -11.74 5.82
C LEU A 56 -13.70 -10.55 5.07
N LYS A 57 -14.43 -9.69 5.78
CA LYS A 57 -14.97 -8.47 5.21
C LYS A 57 -13.88 -7.42 5.18
N VAL A 58 -13.80 -6.71 4.05
CA VAL A 58 -12.88 -5.60 3.88
C VAL A 58 -13.70 -4.37 3.57
N THR A 59 -13.70 -3.43 4.50
CA THR A 59 -14.29 -2.10 4.40
C THR A 59 -13.20 -1.06 4.69
N ASP A 60 -13.54 0.21 4.59
CA ASP A 60 -12.61 1.30 4.91
C ASP A 60 -12.06 1.22 6.35
N GLU A 61 -12.81 0.65 7.30
CA GLU A 61 -12.39 0.48 8.70
C GLU A 61 -11.21 -0.48 8.87
N ASN A 62 -10.99 -1.36 7.89
CA ASN A 62 -9.86 -2.30 7.91
C ASN A 62 -8.53 -1.62 7.57
N PHE A 63 -8.54 -0.38 7.04
CA PHE A 63 -7.33 0.33 6.64
C PHE A 63 -6.85 1.29 7.72
N LYS A 64 -5.61 1.08 8.17
CA LYS A 64 -4.92 2.01 9.06
C LYS A 64 -4.02 2.92 8.24
N ILE A 65 -4.38 4.20 8.12
CA ILE A 65 -3.59 5.21 7.42
C ILE A 65 -2.49 5.76 8.32
N PHE A 66 -1.30 5.96 7.76
CA PHE A 66 -0.17 6.59 8.44
C PHE A 66 0.66 7.44 7.49
N SER A 67 1.31 8.45 8.05
CA SER A 67 2.13 9.43 7.33
C SER A 67 3.62 9.15 7.51
N ALA A 68 4.45 9.81 6.71
CA ALA A 68 5.90 9.74 6.89
C ALA A 68 6.28 10.35 8.25
N VAL A 69 7.36 9.84 8.84
CA VAL A 69 7.95 10.50 10.01
C VAL A 69 8.46 11.89 9.61
N PRO A 70 8.47 12.86 10.55
CA PRO A 70 9.10 14.15 10.34
C PRO A 70 10.55 14.04 9.83
N ASP A 71 10.98 15.03 9.04
CA ASP A 71 12.31 15.01 8.40
C ASP A 71 13.47 14.97 9.42
N ASP A 72 13.28 15.54 10.61
CA ASP A 72 14.26 15.52 11.72
C ASP A 72 14.41 14.14 12.38
N GLN A 73 13.42 13.27 12.24
CA GLN A 73 13.41 11.90 12.79
C GLN A 73 13.70 10.85 11.73
N ARG A 74 14.00 11.28 10.51
CA ARG A 74 14.17 10.42 9.36
C ARG A 74 15.55 9.76 9.37
N ASN A 75 15.56 8.42 9.34
CA ASN A 75 16.77 7.66 9.05
C ASN A 75 17.01 7.61 7.54
N VAL A 76 18.02 8.35 7.06
CA VAL A 76 18.48 8.26 5.66
C VAL A 76 19.48 7.10 5.57
N PRO A 77 19.18 6.04 4.79
CA PRO A 77 20.15 4.96 4.59
C PRO A 77 21.41 5.50 3.93
N ALA A 78 22.58 4.99 4.34
CA ALA A 78 23.82 5.25 3.62
C ALA A 78 23.66 4.82 2.15
N LYS A 79 24.22 5.60 1.22
CA LYS A 79 24.21 5.24 -0.21
C LYS A 79 24.99 3.95 -0.41
N ALA A 80 24.30 2.82 -0.50
CA ALA A 80 24.87 1.59 -1.02
C ALA A 80 24.93 1.69 -2.55
N THR A 81 26.14 1.83 -3.10
CA THR A 81 26.35 1.67 -4.54
C THR A 81 26.42 0.18 -4.80
N THR A 82 25.30 -0.43 -5.18
CA THR A 82 25.37 -1.76 -5.80
C THR A 82 25.90 -1.57 -7.23
N PRO A 83 26.97 -2.26 -7.64
CA PRO A 83 27.30 -2.33 -9.06
C PRO A 83 26.08 -2.96 -9.73
N TYR A 84 25.39 -2.17 -10.55
CA TYR A 84 24.29 -2.64 -11.37
C TYR A 84 24.84 -3.77 -12.25
N PHE A 85 24.18 -4.93 -12.23
CA PHE A 85 24.50 -6.16 -12.96
C PHE A 85 25.59 -6.00 -14.05
N MET A 86 26.81 -6.50 -13.77
CA MET A 86 27.75 -6.94 -14.81
C MET A 86 27.56 -8.44 -15.04
#